data_AF-C3YBU8-F1
#
_entry.id   AF-C3YBU8-F1
#
_cell.length_a   1.000
_cell.length_b   1.000
_cell.length_c   1.000
_cell.angle_alpha   90.00
_cell.angle_beta   90.00
_cell.angle_gamma   90.00
#
_symmetry.space_group_name_H-M   'P 1'
#
loop_
_entity.id
_entity.type
_entity.pdbx_description
1 polymer ?
#
loop_
_entity_poly.entity_id
_entity_poly.type
_entity_poly.pdbx_seq_one_letter_code
_entity_poly.pdbx_strand_id
1 'polypeptide(L)' 'MRYVVWVSDIDECAASPSPCHVNATCTNTDGAFSCNCTDGFEGDGVNCTG' A
#
# COMPACT_ATOMS: atom_id res chain seq x y z
N MET A 1 22.07 16.14 -10.28
CA MET A 1 20.81 15.63 -9.70
C MET A 1 20.84 14.11 -9.83
N ARG A 2 21.00 13.36 -8.74
CA ARG A 2 21.08 11.89 -8.77
C ARG A 2 19.77 11.32 -8.23
N TYR A 3 18.87 10.85 -9.09
CA TYR A 3 17.89 9.84 -8.71
C TYR A 3 18.58 8.49 -8.85
N VAL A 4 19.12 7.96 -7.76
CA VAL A 4 19.64 6.59 -7.70
C VAL A 4 18.59 5.68 -7.07
N VAL A 5 17.48 5.41 -7.76
CA VAL A 5 16.50 4.43 -7.27
C VAL A 5 16.13 3.49 -8.39
N TRP A 6 17.06 2.59 -8.74
CA TRP A 6 16.81 1.49 -9.67
C TRP A 6 17.29 0.14 -9.12
N VAL A 7 17.50 0.01 -7.79
CA VAL A 7 17.85 -1.29 -7.17
C VAL A 7 17.39 -1.46 -5.71
N SER A 8 16.40 -0.69 -5.28
CA SER A 8 15.63 -0.99 -4.09
C SER A 8 14.22 -0.53 -4.37
N ASP A 9 13.30 -1.47 -4.40
CA ASP A 9 11.88 -1.21 -4.39
C ASP A 9 11.52 -0.14 -3.33
N ILE A 10 10.64 0.79 -3.69
CA ILE A 10 10.20 1.85 -2.77
C ILE A 10 9.09 1.25 -1.93
N ASP A 11 9.28 1.20 -0.61
CA ASP A 11 8.21 0.74 0.27
C ASP A 11 7.10 1.80 0.36
N GLU A 12 6.07 1.68 -0.48
CA GLU A 12 4.94 2.63 -0.47
C GLU A 12 4.08 2.48 0.79
N CYS A 13 4.14 1.34 1.49
CA CYS A 13 3.41 1.15 2.74
C CYS A 13 4.00 1.97 3.89
N ALA A 14 5.26 2.39 3.79
CA ALA A 14 5.89 3.30 4.74
C ALA A 14 5.50 4.78 4.52
N ALA A 15 4.73 5.10 3.49
CA ALA A 15 4.27 6.46 3.22
C ALA A 15 3.31 6.98 4.30
N SER A 16 3.28 8.30 4.46
CA SER A 16 2.38 8.99 5.39
C SER A 16 1.70 10.17 4.69
N PRO A 17 0.39 10.10 4.40
CA PRO A 17 -0.54 9.04 4.78
C PRO A 17 -0.31 7.72 4.03
N SER A 18 -0.74 6.61 4.62
CA SER A 18 -0.75 5.28 3.98
C SER A 18 -1.52 5.34 2.66
N PRO A 19 -1.09 4.62 1.61
CA PRO A 19 -1.81 4.57 0.34
C PRO A 19 -3.09 3.72 0.41
N CYS A 20 -3.25 2.89 1.46
CA CYS A 20 -4.42 2.04 1.65
C CYS A 20 -5.49 2.68 2.53
N HIS A 21 -6.70 2.13 2.48
CA HIS A 21 -7.78 2.50 3.39
C HIS A 21 -7.37 2.26 4.86
N VAL A 22 -7.96 3.02 5.79
CA VAL A 22 -7.73 2.83 7.24
C VAL A 22 -8.13 1.43 7.75
N ASN A 23 -9.09 0.80 7.08
CA ASN A 23 -9.53 -0.59 7.32
C ASN A 23 -8.94 -1.57 6.31
N ALA A 24 -7.72 -1.33 5.85
CA ALA A 24 -6.99 -2.23 4.97
C ALA A 24 -5.54 -2.40 5.45
N THR A 25 -4.97 -3.55 5.08
CA THR A 25 -3.57 -3.87 5.27
C THR A 25 -2.80 -3.57 3.99
N CYS A 26 -1.65 -2.90 4.12
CA CYS A 26 -0.74 -2.65 3.02
C CYS A 26 0.35 -3.74 3.01
N THR A 27 0.59 -4.34 1.85
CA THR A 27 1.70 -5.27 1.62
C THR A 27 2.54 -4.75 0.47
N ASN A 28 3.80 -4.42 0.78
CA ASN A 28 4.78 -4.00 -0.21
C ASN A 28 5.23 -5.19 -1.08
N THR A 29 5.43 -4.97 -2.37
CA THR A 29 5.82 -5.99 -3.36
C THR A 29 6.90 -5.42 -4.28
N ASP A 30 7.71 -6.27 -4.92
CA ASP A 30 8.78 -5.77 -5.80
C ASP A 30 8.19 -4.98 -6.99
N GLY A 31 8.37 -3.65 -6.97
CA GLY A 31 7.89 -2.69 -7.95
C GLY A 31 6.48 -2.14 -7.71
N ALA A 32 5.80 -2.48 -6.62
CA ALA A 32 4.43 -2.03 -6.32
C ALA A 32 3.99 -2.30 -4.85
N PHE A 33 2.75 -2.00 -4.52
CA PHE A 33 2.10 -2.43 -3.27
C PHE A 33 0.70 -3.00 -3.53
N SER A 34 0.17 -3.71 -2.54
CA SER A 34 -1.21 -4.19 -2.54
C SER A 34 -1.93 -3.80 -1.25
N CYS A 35 -3.21 -3.46 -1.36
CA CYS A 35 -4.08 -3.17 -0.23
C CYS A 35 -5.14 -4.26 -0.13
N ASN A 36 -5.37 -4.79 1.07
CA ASN A 36 -6.43 -5.76 1.31
C ASN A 36 -7.28 -5.33 2.51
N CYS A 37 -8.59 -5.21 2.31
CA CYS A 37 -9.52 -4.87 3.39
C CYS A 37 -9.41 -5.87 4.55
N THR A 38 -9.45 -5.38 5.78
CA THR A 38 -9.44 -6.23 6.98
C THR A 38 -10.75 -7.00 7.12
N ASP A 39 -10.74 -8.07 7.91
CA ASP A 39 -11.91 -8.90 8.16
C ASP A 39 -13.16 -8.08 8.53
N GLY A 40 -14.28 -8.38 7.88
CA GLY A 40 -15.54 -7.65 8.05
C GLY A 40 -15.70 -6.42 7.16
N PHE A 41 -14.72 -6.10 6.31
CA PHE A 41 -14.83 -5.07 5.28
C PHE A 41 -14.62 -5.65 3.88
N GLU A 42 -15.33 -5.09 2.91
CA GLU A 42 -15.26 -5.44 1.50
C GLU A 42 -14.86 -4.23 0.65
N GLY A 43 -14.14 -4.47 -0.44
CA GLY A 43 -13.68 -3.41 -1.34
C GLY A 43 -12.37 -3.73 -2.03
N ASP A 44 -11.70 -2.70 -2.56
CA ASP A 44 -10.45 -2.80 -3.33
C ASP A 44 -9.19 -2.55 -2.47
N GLY A 45 -9.35 -2.40 -1.15
CA GLY A 45 -8.27 -2.12 -0.21
C GLY A 45 -7.90 -0.63 -0.12
N VAL A 46 -8.23 0.18 -1.13
CA VAL A 46 -8.12 1.66 -1.08
C VAL A 46 -9.41 2.28 -0.55
N ASN A 47 -10.53 1.64 -0.85
CA ASN A 47 -11.85 1.91 -0.32
C ASN A 47 -12.40 0.61 0.27
N CYS A 48 -12.65 0.60 1.58
CA CYS A 48 -13.23 -0.55 2.26
C CYS A 48 -14.49 -0.13 3.01
N THR A 49 -15.57 -0.91 2.86
CA THR A 49 -16.87 -0.70 3.50
C THR A 49 -17.29 -1.97 4.23
N GLY A 50 -17.88 -1.85 5.42
CA GLY A 50 -18.35 -2.98 6.24
C GLY A 50 -19.79 -2.80 6.68
#